data_AF-A0A8T4TN23-F1
#
_entry.id   AF-A0A8T4TN23-F1
#
_cell.length_a   1.000
_cell.length_b   1.000
_cell.length_c   1.000
_cell.angle_alpha   90.00
_cell.angle_beta   90.00
_cell.angle_gamma   90.00
#
_symmetry.space_group_name_H-M   'P 1'
#
loop_
_entity.id
_entity.type
_entity.pdbx_description
1 polymer ?
#
loop_
_entity_poly.entity_id
_entity_poly.type
_entity_poly.pdbx_seq_one_letter_code
_entity_poly.pdbx_strand_id
1 'polypeptide(L)'
;MKDTDPKRVLELLGVPHKVVGKEHVVIEGDYAKAMSLSLNNLEFKEGDVLDNGLDTVNKISCVLQRDKSGTFIGARMGRPEKAKLRKLTGKPHCLFPVGEEGGRMRSFQSSMEQGKVTGEFPFY
;
A
#
# COMPACT_ATOMS: atom_id res chain seq x y z
N MET A 1 -8.04 10.66 -34.24
CA MET A 1 -7.33 10.80 -32.96
C MET A 1 -8.36 11.27 -31.95
N LYS A 2 -8.70 10.45 -30.95
CA LYS A 2 -9.76 10.80 -29.99
C LYS A 2 -9.31 12.04 -29.21
N ASP A 3 -10.21 13.01 -29.02
CA ASP A 3 -10.05 14.14 -28.11
C ASP A 3 -9.45 13.65 -26.80
N THR A 4 -8.13 13.81 -26.66
CA THR A 4 -7.42 13.28 -25.50
C THR A 4 -7.34 14.44 -24.53
N ASP A 5 -8.13 14.37 -23.46
CA ASP A 5 -8.15 15.38 -22.41
C ASP A 5 -6.71 15.65 -21.95
N PRO A 6 -6.18 16.89 -22.12
CA PRO A 6 -4.79 17.20 -21.79
C PRO A 6 -4.47 16.92 -20.32
N LYS A 7 -5.48 17.04 -19.44
CA LYS A 7 -5.34 16.65 -18.03
C LYS A 7 -5.04 15.17 -17.88
N ARG A 8 -5.74 14.32 -18.64
CA ARG A 8 -5.55 12.87 -18.59
C ARG A 8 -4.15 12.46 -19.05
N VAL A 9 -3.61 13.15 -20.05
CA VAL A 9 -2.23 12.92 -20.53
C VAL A 9 -1.23 13.23 -19.41
N LEU A 10 -1.39 14.35 -18.70
CA LEU A 10 -0.51 14.71 -17.58
C LEU A 10 -0.58 13.72 -16.42
N GLU A 11 -1.77 13.18 -16.13
CA GLU A 11 -1.96 12.13 -15.12
C GLU A 11 -1.22 10.83 -15.50
N LEU A 12 -1.33 10.39 -16.75
CA LEU A 12 -0.66 9.18 -17.23
C LEU A 12 0.86 9.33 -17.27
N LEU A 13 1.36 10.51 -17.61
CA LEU A 13 2.79 10.83 -17.52
C LEU A 13 3.29 10.92 -16.07
N GLY A 14 2.39 11.03 -15.08
CA GLY A 14 2.74 11.16 -13.67
C GLY A 14 3.36 12.52 -13.33
N VAL A 15 3.02 13.57 -14.09
CA VAL A 15 3.53 14.94 -13.85
C VAL A 15 2.70 15.61 -12.76
N PRO A 16 3.31 16.03 -11.64
CA PRO A 16 2.60 16.78 -10.61
C PRO A 16 2.08 18.12 -11.16
N HIS A 17 0.77 18.31 -11.09
CA HIS A 17 0.10 19.52 -11.58
C HIS A 17 -1.01 19.94 -10.62
N LYS A 18 -1.31 21.24 -10.58
CA LYS A 18 -2.41 21.82 -9.81
C LYS A 18 -3.55 22.22 -10.75
N VAL A 19 -4.78 22.02 -10.33
CA VAL A 19 -5.96 22.50 -11.07
C VAL A 19 -6.46 23.78 -10.41
N VAL A 20 -6.39 24.90 -11.11
CA VAL A 20 -6.82 26.22 -10.64
C VAL A 20 -8.10 26.62 -11.37
N GLY A 21 -9.14 27.00 -10.62
CA GLY A 21 -10.38 27.53 -11.20
C GLY A 21 -11.21 26.53 -12.03
N LYS A 22 -10.95 25.22 -11.92
CA LYS A 22 -11.56 24.11 -12.69
C LYS A 22 -11.25 24.08 -14.19
N GLU A 23 -10.71 25.14 -14.77
CA GLU A 23 -10.42 25.24 -16.21
C GLU A 23 -8.91 25.17 -16.53
N HIS A 24 -8.05 25.55 -15.59
CA HIS A 24 -6.61 25.63 -15.85
C HIS A 24 -5.82 24.56 -15.11
N VAL A 25 -4.88 23.93 -15.82
CA VAL A 25 -3.88 23.03 -15.26
C VAL A 25 -2.53 23.75 -15.23
N VAL A 26 -1.96 23.90 -14.05
CA VAL A 26 -0.71 24.63 -13.81
C VAL A 26 0.36 23.66 -13.33
N ILE A 27 1.51 23.68 -14.00
CA ILE A 27 2.71 22.95 -13.61
C ILE A 27 3.69 23.97 -13.02
N GLU A 28 4.14 23.76 -11.80
CA GLU A 28 4.96 24.73 -11.06
C GLU A 28 6.37 24.19 -10.78
N GLY A 29 7.31 25.13 -10.59
CA GLY A 29 8.64 24.85 -10.07
C GLY A 29 9.53 24.04 -11.00
N ASP A 30 10.27 23.09 -10.43
CA ASP A 30 11.28 22.32 -11.15
C ASP A 30 10.66 21.31 -12.14
N TYR A 31 9.40 20.89 -11.91
CA TYR A 31 8.68 20.01 -12.84
C TYR A 31 8.40 20.69 -14.18
N ALA A 32 8.06 21.99 -14.16
CA ALA A 32 7.86 22.76 -15.39
C ALA A 32 9.17 22.91 -16.17
N LYS A 33 10.28 23.18 -15.49
CA LYS A 33 11.62 23.27 -16.11
C LYS A 33 12.04 21.93 -16.70
N ALA A 34 11.85 20.84 -15.97
CA ALA A 34 12.17 19.50 -16.44
C ALA A 34 11.35 19.13 -17.69
N MET A 35 10.05 19.42 -17.68
CA MET A 35 9.18 19.18 -18.84
C MET A 35 9.57 20.04 -20.05
N SER A 36 9.86 21.32 -19.83
CA SER A 36 10.33 22.23 -20.88
C SER A 36 11.65 21.75 -21.49
N LEU A 37 12.59 21.31 -20.66
CA LEU A 37 13.88 20.78 -21.11
C LEU A 37 13.70 19.47 -21.90
N SER A 38 12.87 18.55 -21.41
CA SER A 38 12.58 17.29 -22.10
C SER A 38 11.90 17.49 -23.46
N LEU A 39 11.11 18.56 -23.61
CA LEU A 39 10.39 18.87 -24.86
C LEU A 39 11.08 19.97 -25.70
N ASN A 40 12.35 20.26 -25.42
CA ASN A 40 13.12 21.30 -26.11
C ASN A 40 12.37 22.64 -26.24
N ASN A 41 11.90 23.17 -25.11
CA ASN A 41 11.13 24.42 -25.03
C ASN A 41 9.88 24.48 -25.94
N LEU A 42 9.26 23.33 -26.23
CA LEU A 42 8.05 23.20 -27.07
C LEU A 42 8.29 23.50 -28.56
N GLU A 43 9.54 23.53 -29.01
CA GLU A 43 9.86 23.62 -30.44
C GLU A 43 9.68 22.24 -31.10
N PHE A 44 8.45 21.96 -31.56
CA PHE A 44 8.07 20.71 -32.21
C PHE A 44 7.88 20.89 -33.72
N LYS A 45 8.43 19.98 -34.54
CA LYS A 45 8.14 19.88 -35.97
C LYS A 45 7.34 18.62 -36.24
N GLU A 46 6.29 18.73 -37.08
CA GLU A 46 5.33 17.64 -37.34
C GLU A 46 5.95 16.35 -37.93
N GLY A 47 7.17 16.41 -38.45
CA GLY A 47 7.89 15.26 -39.01
C GLY A 47 8.66 14.38 -38.00
N ASP A 48 8.70 14.76 -36.72
CA ASP A 48 9.53 14.07 -35.71
C ASP A 48 8.80 12.93 -34.97
N VAL A 49 7.50 12.73 -35.24
CA VAL A 49 6.69 11.68 -34.60
C VAL A 49 7.15 10.29 -35.06
N LEU A 50 7.60 9.45 -34.13
CA LEU A 50 7.72 8.00 -34.34
C LEU A 50 6.59 7.25 -33.65
N ASP A 51 6.55 5.93 -33.88
CA ASP A 51 5.60 5.01 -33.27
C ASP A 51 5.69 4.98 -31.73
N ASN A 52 6.88 5.21 -31.17
CA ASN A 52 7.10 5.30 -29.73
C ASN A 52 7.26 6.74 -29.25
N GLY A 53 6.54 7.09 -28.19
CA GLY A 53 6.65 8.41 -27.56
C GLY A 53 8.05 8.71 -27.01
N LEU A 54 8.73 7.70 -26.45
CA LEU A 54 10.10 7.87 -25.93
C LEU A 54 11.11 8.17 -27.04
N ASP A 55 11.01 7.48 -28.17
CA ASP A 55 11.89 7.69 -29.32
C ASP A 55 11.65 9.08 -29.94
N THR A 56 10.39 9.52 -29.96
CA THR A 56 10.01 10.88 -30.38
C THR A 56 10.63 11.93 -29.48
N VAL A 57 10.50 11.78 -28.16
CA VAL A 57 11.11 12.70 -27.19
C VAL A 57 12.63 12.72 -27.34
N ASN A 58 13.28 11.56 -27.51
CA ASN A 58 14.73 11.46 -27.67
C ASN A 58 15.28 12.12 -28.95
N LYS A 59 14.47 12.27 -30.00
CA LYS A 59 14.88 13.01 -31.20
C LYS A 59 14.86 14.52 -30.98
N ILE A 60 13.93 15.00 -30.18
CA ILE A 60 13.67 16.43 -29.97
C ILE A 60 14.51 16.96 -28.81
N SER A 61 14.70 16.15 -27.76
CA SER A 61 15.39 16.55 -26.55
C SER A 61 16.90 16.68 -26.77
N CYS A 62 17.49 17.72 -26.18
CA CYS A 62 18.95 17.85 -26.14
C CYS A 62 19.62 16.82 -25.21
N VAL A 63 18.82 16.11 -24.40
CA VAL A 63 19.26 15.15 -23.40
C VAL A 63 18.63 13.79 -23.69
N LEU A 64 19.44 12.74 -23.69
CA LEU A 64 18.94 11.37 -23.87
C LEU A 64 18.10 10.93 -22.66
N GLN A 65 16.81 10.67 -22.90
CA GLN A 65 15.86 10.14 -21.93
C GLN A 65 15.84 8.60 -22.04
N ARG A 66 15.80 7.93 -20.89
CA ARG A 66 15.65 6.47 -20.80
C ARG A 66 14.33 6.14 -20.11
N ASP A 67 13.82 4.95 -20.39
CA ASP A 67 12.62 4.47 -19.73
C ASP A 67 12.85 4.39 -18.21
N LYS A 68 11.99 5.10 -17.47
CA LYS A 68 12.00 5.15 -16.00
C LYS A 68 11.13 4.05 -15.38
N SER A 69 10.13 3.57 -16.12
CA SER A 69 9.07 2.71 -15.60
C SER A 69 9.32 1.22 -15.86
N GLY A 70 10.17 0.88 -16.81
CA GLY A 70 10.79 -0.44 -16.96
C GLY A 70 9.84 -1.62 -16.75
N THR A 71 10.12 -2.45 -15.73
CA THR A 71 9.31 -3.63 -15.42
C THR A 71 8.49 -3.44 -14.15
N PHE A 72 7.17 -3.62 -14.26
CA PHE A 72 6.25 -3.58 -13.14
C PHE A 72 6.12 -4.94 -12.46
N ILE A 73 6.37 -4.98 -11.14
CA ILE A 73 6.12 -6.17 -10.31
C ILE A 73 4.84 -5.95 -9.52
N GLY A 74 3.86 -6.84 -9.68
CA GLY A 74 2.64 -6.82 -8.89
C GLY A 74 2.88 -7.33 -7.47
N ALA A 75 2.24 -6.71 -6.48
CA ALA A 75 2.21 -7.19 -5.11
C ALA A 75 0.78 -7.54 -4.69
N ARG A 76 0.62 -8.55 -3.84
CA ARG A 76 -0.65 -8.86 -3.17
C ARG A 76 -0.42 -8.77 -1.66
N MET A 77 -1.31 -8.08 -0.96
CA MET A 77 -1.26 -8.03 0.49
C MET A 77 -1.58 -9.42 1.06
N GLY A 78 -0.68 -9.97 1.87
CA GLY A 78 -0.92 -11.17 2.66
C GLY A 78 -1.87 -10.89 3.84
N ARG A 79 -2.25 -11.94 4.59
CA ARG A 79 -3.13 -11.78 5.75
C ARG A 79 -2.40 -11.02 6.88
N PRO A 80 -2.90 -9.85 7.32
CA PRO A 80 -2.22 -8.97 8.28
C PRO A 80 -2.15 -9.53 9.71
N GLU A 81 -2.75 -10.68 9.97
CA GLU A 81 -3.29 -11.07 11.29
C GLU A 81 -2.32 -11.83 12.20
N LYS A 82 -1.15 -12.27 11.73
CA LYS A 82 -0.33 -13.26 12.46
C LYS A 82 0.57 -12.68 13.58
N ALA A 83 0.17 -11.57 14.20
CA ALA A 83 0.86 -10.95 15.35
C ALA A 83 0.08 -11.05 16.67
N LYS A 84 -1.13 -11.65 16.67
CA LYS A 84 -1.94 -11.78 17.89
C LYS A 84 -1.42 -12.92 18.77
N LEU A 85 -1.33 -12.67 20.08
CA LEU A 85 -1.03 -13.71 21.09
C LEU A 85 -1.98 -14.89 20.91
N ARG A 86 -1.42 -16.11 20.85
CA ARG A 86 -2.20 -17.35 20.83
C ARG A 86 -2.88 -17.51 22.18
N LYS A 87 -4.18 -17.20 22.23
CA LYS A 87 -5.00 -17.45 23.41
C LYS A 87 -5.65 -18.81 23.27
N LEU A 88 -5.53 -19.65 24.30
CA LEU A 88 -6.34 -20.85 24.41
C LEU A 88 -7.82 -20.45 24.54
N THR A 89 -8.71 -21.28 24.00
CA THR A 89 -10.15 -21.17 24.20
C THR A 89 -10.45 -21.22 25.70
N GLY A 90 -11.11 -20.19 26.24
CA GLY A 90 -11.36 -20.03 27.67
C GLY A 90 -10.43 -19.06 28.39
N LYS A 91 -9.31 -18.63 27.77
CA LYS A 91 -8.34 -17.67 28.33
C LYS A 91 -7.91 -18.01 29.78
N PRO A 92 -7.46 -19.24 30.08
CA PRO A 92 -7.02 -19.59 31.43
C PRO A 92 -5.81 -18.75 31.83
N HIS A 93 -5.79 -18.28 33.08
CA HIS A 93 -4.65 -17.59 33.67
C HIS A 93 -3.60 -18.55 34.26
N CYS A 94 -4.02 -19.73 34.70
CA CYS A 94 -3.17 -20.77 35.30
C CYS A 94 -3.66 -22.16 34.87
N LEU A 95 -2.76 -23.13 34.78
CA LEU A 95 -3.06 -24.54 34.49
C LEU A 95 -3.22 -25.31 35.80
N PHE A 96 -4.33 -25.09 36.49
CA PHE A 96 -4.68 -25.83 37.70
C PHE A 96 -6.00 -26.58 37.46
N PRO A 97 -6.06 -27.91 37.73
CA PRO A 97 -7.28 -28.66 37.58
C PRO A 97 -8.24 -28.27 38.72
N VAL A 98 -9.31 -27.54 38.40
CA VAL A 98 -10.34 -27.08 39.35
C VAL A 98 -11.62 -27.93 39.33
N GLY A 99 -11.68 -28.96 38.47
CA GLY A 99 -12.83 -29.84 38.36
C GLY A 99 -14.14 -29.12 38.01
N GLU A 100 -15.25 -29.64 38.55
CA GLU A 100 -16.58 -29.00 38.49
C GLU A 100 -16.74 -27.90 39.55
N GLU A 101 -15.88 -27.92 40.57
CA GLU A 101 -15.89 -26.99 41.69
C GLU A 101 -15.53 -25.55 41.25
N GLY A 102 -14.82 -25.40 40.14
CA GLY A 102 -14.54 -24.11 39.50
C GLY A 102 -15.73 -23.49 38.75
N GLY A 103 -16.90 -24.16 38.71
CA GLY A 103 -18.10 -23.69 38.03
C GLY A 103 -17.94 -23.50 36.52
N ARG A 104 -18.85 -22.72 35.89
CA ARG A 104 -18.89 -22.52 34.43
C ARG A 104 -17.59 -21.96 33.84
N MET A 105 -16.87 -21.11 34.58
CA MET A 105 -15.64 -20.48 34.11
C MET A 105 -14.38 -21.23 34.53
N ARG A 106 -14.50 -22.35 35.27
CA ARG A 106 -13.35 -23.06 35.86
C ARG A 106 -12.44 -22.09 36.63
N SER A 107 -13.04 -21.25 37.47
CA SER A 107 -12.35 -20.23 38.27
C SER A 107 -11.84 -20.80 39.58
N PHE A 108 -10.58 -20.49 39.89
CA PHE A 108 -9.95 -20.87 41.16
C PHE A 108 -10.67 -20.29 42.39
N GLN A 109 -11.22 -19.07 42.27
CA GLN A 109 -11.98 -18.42 43.34
C GLN A 109 -13.23 -19.21 43.72
N SER A 110 -13.96 -19.72 42.73
CA SER A 110 -15.18 -20.51 42.96
C SER A 110 -14.89 -21.84 43.64
N SER A 111 -13.77 -22.48 43.28
CA SER A 111 -13.31 -23.69 43.97
C SER A 111 -12.94 -23.43 45.42
N MET A 112 -12.40 -22.24 45.73
CA MET A 112 -12.03 -21.86 47.10
C MET A 112 -13.25 -21.72 48.00
N GLU A 113 -14.37 -21.19 47.49
CA GLU A 113 -15.64 -21.10 48.23
C GLU A 113 -16.21 -22.48 48.58
N GLN A 114 -16.02 -23.48 47.72
CA GLN A 114 -16.43 -24.87 48.01
C GLN A 114 -15.47 -25.59 48.98
N GLY A 115 -14.25 -25.07 49.16
CA GLY A 115 -13.28 -25.58 50.13
C GLY A 115 -12.59 -26.89 49.74
N LYS A 116 -12.88 -27.46 48.57
CA LYS A 116 -12.20 -28.66 48.04
C LYS A 116 -12.19 -28.66 46.51
N VAL A 117 -11.27 -29.43 45.94
CA VAL A 117 -11.20 -29.71 44.51
C VAL A 117 -10.99 -31.20 44.32
N THR A 118 -11.83 -31.82 43.52
CA THR A 118 -11.70 -33.22 43.11
C THR A 118 -11.00 -33.25 41.77
N GLY A 119 -9.80 -33.83 41.73
CA GLY A 119 -9.00 -33.90 40.51
C GLY A 119 -7.92 -34.98 40.61
N GLU A 120 -7.41 -35.40 39.46
CA GLU A 120 -6.26 -36.28 39.38
C GLU A 120 -4.99 -35.45 39.60
N PHE A 121 -4.38 -35.62 40.77
CA PHE A 121 -3.10 -35.00 41.11
C PHE A 121 -2.03 -36.09 41.17
N PRO A 122 -0.87 -35.88 40.52
CA PRO A 122 0.28 -36.74 40.75
C PRO A 122 0.80 -36.48 42.17
N PHE A 123 0.75 -37.49 43.03
CA PHE A 123 1.48 -37.48 44.30
C PHE A 123 2.91 -37.94 44.02
N TYR A 124 3.87 -37.06 44.26
CA TYR A 124 5.30 -37.34 44.21
C TYR A 124 5.91 -37.29 45.61
#